data_AF-A0A644Y7R1-F1
#
_entry.id   AF-A0A644Y7R1-F1
#
_cell.length_a   1.000
_cell.length_b   1.000
_cell.length_c   1.000
_cell.angle_alpha   90.00
_cell.angle_beta   90.00
_cell.angle_gamma   90.00
#
_symmetry.space_group_name_H-M   'P 1'
#
loop_
_entity.id
_entity.type
_entity.pdbx_description
1 polymer ?
#
loop_
_entity_poly.entity_id
_entity_poly.type
_entity_poly.pdbx_seq_one_letter_code
_entity_poly.pdbx_strand_id
1 'polypeptide(L)'
;MKNIVSKWNNISLVQRIIIGLVIGIILGLTMPTQLAPISILGSLFVGALKAIAPVLVFFLVMAALSQHKEGQKTNIKSIIGLYLLGTFIAGSVAVISSFLFPVTLTLTAGAEGVTPPGGVGEVLNNLLMNVVSNPVSAIAEANYIGVLTWAVVFGLALKNASD
;
A
#
# COMPACT_ATOMS: atom_id res chain seq x y z
N MET A 1 0.30 33.62 -18.30
CA MET A 1 0.81 32.31 -17.81
C MET A 1 1.34 32.35 -16.36
N LYS A 2 2.17 33.32 -15.94
CA LYS A 2 2.66 33.43 -14.54
C LYS A 2 1.54 33.49 -13.47
N ASN A 3 0.41 34.14 -13.75
CA ASN A 3 -0.70 34.27 -12.81
C ASN A 3 -1.47 32.95 -12.56
N ILE A 4 -1.52 32.03 -13.53
CA ILE A 4 -2.20 30.73 -13.37
C ILE A 4 -1.33 29.79 -12.55
N VAL A 5 -0.03 29.76 -12.81
CA VAL A 5 0.94 28.95 -12.04
C VAL A 5 1.07 29.46 -10.60
N SER A 6 1.05 30.78 -10.39
CA SER A 6 1.01 31.39 -9.05
C SER A 6 -0.26 31.01 -8.29
N LYS A 7 -1.44 31.12 -8.92
CA LYS A 7 -2.71 30.71 -8.30
C LYS A 7 -2.74 29.22 -8.01
N TRP A 8 -2.24 28.38 -8.92
CA TRP A 8 -2.12 26.93 -8.71
C TRP A 8 -1.22 26.62 -7.52
N ASN A 9 -0.09 27.32 -7.38
CA ASN A 9 0.83 27.11 -6.27
C ASN A 9 0.34 27.59 -4.89
N ASN A 10 -0.69 28.44 -4.85
CA ASN A 10 -1.30 28.90 -3.60
C ASN A 10 -2.44 27.98 -3.09
N ILE A 11 -2.88 27.01 -3.89
CA ILE A 11 -3.94 26.06 -3.50
C ILE A 11 -3.34 24.91 -2.67
N SER A 12 -4.07 24.42 -1.67
CA SER A 12 -3.63 23.27 -0.85
C SER A 12 -3.44 22.00 -1.70
N LEU A 13 -2.48 21.16 -1.32
CA LEU A 13 -2.20 19.91 -2.05
C LEU A 13 -3.44 19.00 -2.14
N VAL A 14 -4.20 18.90 -1.04
CA VAL A 14 -5.43 18.09 -0.99
C VAL A 14 -6.46 18.58 -2.01
N GLN A 15 -6.67 19.90 -2.10
CA GLN A 15 -7.59 20.45 -3.10
C GLN A 15 -7.12 20.19 -4.53
N ARG A 16 -5.80 20.25 -4.80
CA ARG A 16 -5.26 19.92 -6.12
C ARG A 16 -5.51 18.46 -6.49
N ILE A 17 -5.36 17.52 -5.55
CA ILE A 17 -5.64 16.10 -5.77
C ILE A 17 -7.12 15.90 -6.09
N ILE A 18 -8.03 16.52 -5.34
CA ILE A 18 -9.48 16.42 -5.58
C ILE A 18 -9.85 16.99 -6.96
N ILE A 19 -9.34 18.18 -7.31
CA ILE A 19 -9.59 18.78 -8.62
C ILE A 19 -9.04 17.89 -9.74
N GLY A 20 -7.83 17.36 -9.58
CA GLY A 20 -7.22 16.42 -10.54
C GLY A 20 -8.02 15.14 -10.70
N LEU A 21 -8.55 14.57 -9.60
CA LEU A 21 -9.42 13.40 -9.62
C LEU A 21 -10.70 13.67 -10.40
N VAL A 22 -11.39 14.78 -10.11
CA VAL A 22 -12.65 15.15 -10.80
C VAL A 22 -12.41 15.34 -12.28
N ILE A 23 -11.36 16.07 -12.66
CA ILE A 23 -10.98 16.26 -14.07
C ILE A 23 -10.66 14.90 -14.73
N GLY A 24 -9.88 14.04 -14.06
CA GLY A 24 -9.53 12.71 -14.56
C GLY A 24 -10.75 11.83 -14.81
N ILE A 25 -11.75 11.87 -13.91
CA ILE A 25 -13.01 11.15 -14.08
C ILE A 25 -13.78 11.67 -15.29
N ILE A 26 -13.94 13.00 -15.42
CA ILE A 26 -14.67 13.61 -16.55
C ILE A 26 -14.00 13.26 -17.88
N LEU A 27 -12.67 13.37 -17.95
CA LEU A 27 -11.89 13.04 -19.13
C LEU A 27 -11.98 11.55 -19.49
N GLY A 28 -11.91 10.66 -18.50
CA GLY A 28 -12.03 9.21 -18.69
C GLY A 28 -13.39 8.77 -19.22
N LEU A 29 -14.47 9.47 -18.82
CA LEU A 29 -15.83 9.19 -19.29
C LEU A 29 -16.13 9.78 -20.68
N THR A 30 -15.53 10.91 -21.03
CA THR A 30 -15.86 11.63 -22.28
C THR A 30 -15.00 11.22 -23.47
N MET A 31 -13.71 10.92 -23.26
CA MET A 31 -12.76 10.64 -24.36
C MET A 31 -11.79 9.48 -24.04
N PRO A 32 -12.30 8.25 -23.78
CA PRO A 32 -11.48 7.12 -23.32
C PRO A 32 -10.41 6.68 -24.34
N THR A 33 -10.73 6.66 -25.63
CA THR A 33 -9.81 6.17 -26.69
C THR A 33 -8.76 7.20 -27.10
N GLN A 34 -9.06 8.49 -27.02
CA GLN A 34 -8.17 9.57 -27.48
C GLN A 34 -7.12 9.92 -26.41
N LEU A 35 -7.42 9.65 -25.14
CA LEU A 35 -6.57 9.96 -24.00
C LEU A 35 -5.78 8.74 -23.48
N ALA A 36 -5.80 7.61 -24.18
CA ALA A 36 -5.03 6.41 -23.84
C ALA A 36 -3.53 6.71 -23.54
N PRO A 37 -2.85 7.64 -24.25
CA PRO A 37 -1.45 7.98 -23.93
C PRO A 37 -1.25 8.62 -22.55
N ILE A 38 -2.26 9.25 -21.95
CA ILE A 38 -2.15 9.85 -20.60
C ILE A 38 -1.99 8.79 -19.52
N SER A 39 -2.43 7.55 -19.76
CA SER A 39 -2.25 6.43 -18.82
C SER A 39 -0.78 6.22 -18.44
N ILE A 40 0.17 6.55 -19.33
CA ILE A 40 1.61 6.44 -19.05
C ILE A 40 2.04 7.30 -17.86
N LEU A 41 1.43 8.49 -17.66
CA LEU A 41 1.73 9.36 -16.53
C LEU A 41 1.25 8.75 -15.22
N GLY A 42 0.09 8.07 -15.26
CA GLY A 42 -0.43 7.31 -14.12
C GLY A 42 0.45 6.11 -13.78
N SER A 43 0.84 5.33 -14.78
CA SER A 43 1.74 4.19 -14.60
C SER A 43 3.11 4.62 -14.08
N LEU A 44 3.66 5.73 -14.58
CA LEU A 44 4.92 6.30 -14.11
C LEU A 44 4.80 6.80 -12.66
N PHE A 45 3.68 7.45 -12.30
CA PHE A 45 3.41 7.88 -10.93
C PHE A 45 3.33 6.69 -9.96
N VAL A 46 2.54 5.67 -10.29
CA VAL A 46 2.41 4.47 -9.46
C VAL A 46 3.73 3.70 -9.39
N GLY A 47 4.46 3.60 -10.50
CA GLY A 47 5.78 2.99 -10.56
C GLY A 47 6.79 3.68 -9.65
N ALA A 48 6.86 5.02 -9.71
CA ALA A 48 7.73 5.81 -8.84
C ALA A 48 7.36 5.66 -7.36
N LEU A 49 6.06 5.68 -7.02
CA LEU A 49 5.59 5.49 -5.64
C LEU A 49 5.94 4.09 -5.13
N LYS A 50 5.73 3.05 -5.94
CA LYS A 50 6.06 1.66 -5.59
C LYS A 50 7.56 1.44 -5.47
N ALA A 51 8.38 2.08 -6.31
CA ALA A 51 9.84 1.89 -6.31
C ALA A 51 10.49 2.37 -5.00
N ILE A 52 10.00 3.48 -4.44
CA ILE A 52 10.58 4.06 -3.22
C ILE A 52 10.05 3.41 -1.93
N ALA A 53 8.86 2.81 -1.97
CA ALA A 53 8.16 2.35 -0.77
C ALA A 53 8.90 1.25 0.02
N PRO A 54 9.41 0.14 -0.56
CA PRO A 54 10.14 -0.89 0.20
C PRO A 54 11.37 -0.34 0.91
N VAL A 55 12.14 0.51 0.23
CA VAL A 55 13.36 1.12 0.78
C VAL A 55 13.01 2.06 1.94
N LEU A 56 12.01 2.92 1.77
CA LEU A 56 11.56 3.81 2.85
C LEU A 56 11.06 3.03 4.06
N VAL A 57 10.23 2.01 3.86
CA VAL A 57 9.71 1.19 4.96
C VAL A 57 10.84 0.52 5.73
N PHE A 58 11.83 -0.04 5.01
CA PHE A 58 13.00 -0.69 5.63
C PHE A 58 13.74 0.25 6.59
N PHE A 59 14.16 1.42 6.10
CA PHE A 59 14.92 2.37 6.91
C PHE A 59 14.09 3.04 7.99
N LEU A 60 12.83 3.39 7.71
CA LEU A 60 11.97 4.05 8.70
C LEU A 60 11.68 3.14 9.88
N VAL A 61 11.37 1.86 9.63
CA VAL A 61 11.10 0.89 10.70
C VAL A 61 12.37 0.59 11.48
N MET A 62 13.49 0.36 10.79
CA MET A 62 14.79 0.15 11.44
C MET A 62 15.18 1.33 12.34
N ALA A 63 15.08 2.55 11.82
CA ALA A 63 15.42 3.77 12.54
C ALA A 63 14.48 4.00 13.74
N ALA A 64 13.17 3.80 13.56
CA ALA A 64 12.20 3.94 14.64
C ALA A 64 12.45 2.95 15.78
N LEU A 65 12.85 1.71 15.45
CA LEU A 65 13.15 0.68 16.45
C LEU A 65 14.51 0.90 17.13
N SER A 66 15.54 1.31 16.39
CA SER A 66 16.87 1.58 16.97
C SER A 66 16.85 2.77 17.94
N GLN A 67 16.00 3.77 17.68
CA GLN A 67 15.84 4.94 18.55
C GLN A 67 14.82 4.73 19.69
N HIS A 68 14.15 3.58 19.75
CA HIS A 68 13.11 3.32 20.74
C HIS A 68 13.70 3.07 22.14
N LYS A 69 13.51 4.03 23.06
CA LYS A 69 14.00 3.96 24.44
C LYS A 69 13.19 2.97 25.29
N GLU A 70 13.88 2.23 26.14
CA GLU A 70 13.24 1.31 27.08
C GLU A 70 12.34 2.05 28.08
N GLY A 71 11.17 1.47 28.38
CA GLY A 71 10.17 2.06 29.28
C GLY A 71 9.19 3.04 28.63
N GLN A 72 9.35 3.39 27.34
CA GLN A 72 8.36 4.18 26.63
C GLN A 72 7.12 3.32 26.31
N LYS A 73 5.95 3.69 26.85
CA LYS A 73 4.71 2.95 26.59
C LYS A 73 4.36 3.00 25.11
N THR A 74 4.33 1.84 24.46
CA THR A 74 3.79 1.69 23.11
C THR A 74 2.32 1.30 23.19
N ASN A 75 1.44 2.06 22.55
CA ASN A 75 0.00 1.74 22.50
C ASN A 75 -0.33 0.63 21.47
N ILE A 76 0.66 -0.17 21.06
CA ILE A 76 0.57 -1.15 19.97
C ILE A 76 -0.53 -2.18 20.21
N LYS A 77 -0.73 -2.64 21.45
CA LYS A 77 -1.81 -3.59 21.78
C LYS A 77 -3.20 -3.04 21.45
N SER A 78 -3.45 -1.76 21.75
CA SER A 78 -4.71 -1.09 21.42
C SER A 78 -4.88 -0.94 19.91
N ILE A 79 -3.80 -0.54 19.21
CA ILE A 79 -3.79 -0.39 17.75
C ILE A 79 -4.12 -1.71 17.05
N ILE A 80 -3.50 -2.83 17.48
CA ILE A 80 -3.77 -4.16 16.92
C ILE A 80 -5.23 -4.56 17.17
N GLY A 81 -5.75 -4.33 18.38
CA GLY A 81 -7.16 -4.61 18.70
C GLY A 81 -8.13 -3.81 17.83
N LEU A 82 -7.88 -2.51 17.68
CA LEU A 82 -8.67 -1.63 16.80
C LEU A 82 -8.57 -2.06 15.33
N TYR A 83 -7.40 -2.50 14.87
CA TYR A 83 -7.18 -2.96 13.50
C TYR A 83 -7.94 -4.25 13.19
N LEU A 84 -7.87 -5.25 14.08
CA LEU A 84 -8.60 -6.52 13.93
C LEU A 84 -10.11 -6.29 13.96
N LEU A 85 -10.60 -5.51 14.93
CA LEU A 85 -12.02 -5.20 15.06
C LEU A 85 -12.53 -4.38 13.87
N GLY A 86 -11.78 -3.36 13.46
CA GLY A 86 -12.11 -2.53 12.30
C GLY A 86 -12.16 -3.33 11.00
N THR A 87 -11.18 -4.20 10.77
CA THR A 87 -11.12 -5.06 9.58
C THR A 87 -12.28 -6.08 9.57
N PHE A 88 -12.59 -6.67 10.72
CA PHE A 88 -13.71 -7.60 10.85
C PHE A 88 -15.06 -6.94 10.59
N ILE A 89 -15.28 -5.75 11.16
CA ILE A 89 -16.51 -4.97 10.92
C ILE A 89 -16.58 -4.55 9.44
N ALA A 90 -15.49 -4.06 8.85
CA ALA A 90 -15.46 -3.68 7.44
C ALA A 90 -15.79 -4.86 6.51
N GLY A 91 -15.23 -6.04 6.77
CA GLY A 91 -15.56 -7.26 6.05
C GLY A 91 -17.03 -7.67 6.21
N SER A 92 -17.55 -7.60 7.43
CA SER A 92 -18.98 -7.90 7.71
C SER A 92 -19.91 -6.95 6.95
N VAL A 93 -19.61 -5.65 6.97
CA VAL A 93 -20.36 -4.63 6.21
C VAL A 93 -20.28 -4.90 4.71
N ALA A 94 -19.10 -5.21 4.18
CA ALA A 94 -18.92 -5.51 2.76
C ALA A 94 -19.76 -6.72 2.30
N VAL A 95 -19.79 -7.79 3.11
CA VAL A 95 -20.59 -8.99 2.82
C VAL A 95 -22.09 -8.66 2.86
N ILE A 96 -22.56 -7.95 3.88
CA ILE A 96 -23.97 -7.53 3.99
C ILE A 96 -24.35 -6.64 2.80
N SER A 97 -23.53 -5.66 2.45
CA SER A 97 -23.75 -4.80 1.27
C SER A 97 -23.77 -5.61 -0.02
N SER A 98 -22.92 -6.62 -0.16
CA SER A 98 -22.91 -7.50 -1.33
C SER A 98 -24.20 -8.32 -1.47
N PHE A 99 -24.85 -8.69 -0.36
CA PHE A 99 -26.16 -9.36 -0.40
C PHE A 99 -27.31 -8.38 -0.63
N LEU A 100 -27.24 -7.15 -0.10
CA LEU A 100 -28.27 -6.11 -0.31
C LEU A 100 -28.28 -5.55 -1.74
N PHE A 101 -27.11 -5.45 -2.38
CA PHE A 101 -26.95 -4.93 -3.74
C PHE A 101 -26.16 -5.93 -4.59
N PRO A 102 -26.79 -7.01 -5.08
CA PRO A 102 -26.11 -8.02 -5.88
C PRO A 102 -25.69 -7.41 -7.23
N VAL A 103 -24.37 -7.32 -7.45
CA VAL A 103 -23.79 -6.86 -8.72
C VAL A 103 -23.42 -8.08 -9.56
N THR A 104 -24.10 -8.28 -10.69
CA THR A 104 -23.75 -9.31 -11.67
C THR A 104 -22.66 -8.77 -12.61
N LEU A 105 -21.40 -9.09 -12.30
CA LEU A 105 -20.31 -8.86 -13.24
C LEU A 105 -20.40 -9.91 -14.34
N THR A 106 -20.73 -9.49 -15.56
CA THR A 106 -20.60 -10.35 -16.73
C THR A 106 -19.13 -10.67 -16.91
N LEU A 107 -18.76 -11.93 -16.69
CA LEU A 107 -17.40 -12.45 -16.85
C LEU A 107 -16.99 -12.27 -18.31
N THR A 108 -16.36 -11.13 -18.64
CA THR A 108 -15.46 -11.05 -19.78
C THR A 108 -14.32 -12.02 -19.48
N ALA A 109 -13.96 -12.86 -20.47
CA ALA A 109 -13.03 -13.98 -20.36
C ALA A 109 -12.01 -13.74 -19.23
N GLY A 110 -12.14 -14.54 -18.15
CA GLY A 110 -11.39 -14.34 -16.92
C GLY A 110 -9.91 -14.23 -17.21
N ALA A 111 -9.21 -13.37 -16.47
CA ALA A 111 -7.77 -13.20 -16.58
C ALA A 111 -7.06 -14.57 -16.51
N GLU A 112 -6.70 -15.12 -17.67
CA GLU A 112 -5.95 -16.35 -17.79
C GLU A 112 -4.57 -16.10 -17.17
N GLY A 113 -4.24 -16.80 -16.08
CA GLY A 113 -2.91 -16.78 -15.48
C GLY A 113 -2.84 -16.44 -13.99
N VAL A 114 -3.95 -16.09 -13.33
CA VAL A 114 -3.98 -15.95 -11.86
C VAL A 114 -4.81 -17.07 -11.27
N THR A 115 -4.15 -18.19 -10.96
CA THR A 115 -4.75 -19.26 -10.16
C THR A 115 -5.00 -18.73 -8.74
N PRO A 116 -6.25 -18.77 -8.24
CA PRO A 116 -6.51 -18.46 -6.84
C PRO A 116 -5.68 -19.39 -5.95
N PRO A 117 -5.19 -18.92 -4.79
CA PRO A 117 -4.53 -19.81 -3.82
C PRO A 117 -5.44 -20.99 -3.48
N GLY A 118 -4.88 -22.20 -3.42
CA GLY A 118 -5.60 -23.45 -3.19
C GLY A 118 -6.17 -23.59 -1.77
N GLY A 119 -5.77 -22.73 -0.83
CA GLY A 119 -6.37 -22.65 0.51
C GLY A 119 -5.56 -21.84 1.52
N VAL A 120 -6.08 -21.77 2.76
CA VAL A 120 -5.45 -21.02 3.87
C VAL A 120 -4.06 -21.54 4.20
N GLY A 121 -3.85 -22.85 4.13
CA GLY A 121 -2.54 -23.48 4.41
C GLY A 121 -1.45 -22.99 3.46
N GLU A 122 -1.77 -22.83 2.17
CA GLU A 122 -0.84 -22.30 1.17
C GLU A 122 -0.51 -20.82 1.44
N VAL A 123 -1.52 -20.01 1.78
CA VAL A 123 -1.32 -18.60 2.13
C VAL A 123 -0.41 -18.47 3.36
N LEU A 124 -0.64 -19.27 4.40
CA LEU A 124 0.21 -19.26 5.60
C LEU A 124 1.64 -19.71 5.27
N ASN A 125 1.81 -20.76 4.46
CA ASN A 125 3.11 -21.21 4.01
C ASN A 125 3.85 -20.09 3.24
N ASN A 126 3.19 -19.46 2.26
CA ASN A 126 3.74 -18.34 1.51
C ASN A 126 4.14 -17.17 2.40
N LEU A 127 3.32 -16.81 3.40
CA LEU A 127 3.67 -15.77 4.36
C LEU A 127 4.92 -16.11 5.16
N LEU A 128 5.04 -17.34 5.67
CA LEU A 128 6.22 -17.80 6.41
C LEU A 128 7.47 -17.83 5.53
N MET A 129 7.35 -18.29 4.29
CA MET A 129 8.46 -18.28 3.33
C MET A 129 8.91 -16.85 2.99
N ASN A 130 7.96 -15.91 2.90
CA ASN A 130 8.25 -14.50 2.67
C ASN A 130 9.00 -13.84 3.84
N VAL A 131 8.75 -14.26 5.09
CA VAL A 131 9.47 -13.79 6.29
C VAL A 131 10.96 -14.12 6.21
N VAL A 132 11.31 -15.31 5.70
CA VAL A 132 12.70 -15.80 5.64
C VAL A 132 13.40 -15.48 4.32
N SER A 133 12.76 -14.70 3.44
CA SER A 133 13.37 -14.25 2.19
C SER A 133 14.66 -13.45 2.44
N ASN A 134 15.60 -13.49 1.49
CA ASN A 134 16.85 -12.73 1.59
C ASN A 134 16.54 -11.22 1.65
N PRO A 135 17.22 -10.41 2.48
CA PRO A 135 16.92 -8.99 2.62
C PRO A 135 17.04 -8.20 1.30
N VAL A 136 18.00 -8.56 0.45
CA VAL A 136 18.20 -7.92 -0.85
C VAL A 136 17.07 -8.29 -1.80
N SER A 137 16.69 -9.58 -1.85
CA SER A 137 15.57 -10.02 -2.70
C SER A 137 14.25 -9.43 -2.21
N ALA A 138 14.06 -9.32 -0.89
CA ALA A 138 12.84 -8.75 -0.31
C ALA A 138 12.62 -7.29 -0.73
N ILE A 139 13.69 -6.49 -0.78
CA ILE A 139 13.63 -5.09 -1.25
C ILE A 139 13.43 -5.06 -2.78
N ALA A 140 14.17 -5.88 -3.53
CA ALA A 140 14.12 -5.88 -5.00
C ALA A 140 12.76 -6.33 -5.56
N GLU A 141 12.13 -7.32 -4.93
CA GLU A 141 10.85 -7.90 -5.33
C GLU A 141 9.65 -7.23 -4.65
N ALA A 142 9.87 -6.22 -3.81
CA ALA A 142 8.86 -5.55 -3.01
C ALA A 142 8.05 -6.51 -2.10
N ASN A 143 8.70 -7.54 -1.55
CA ASN A 143 8.13 -8.40 -0.51
C ASN A 143 8.12 -7.67 0.83
N TYR A 144 7.02 -6.96 1.11
CA TYR A 144 6.86 -6.16 2.34
C TYR A 144 6.99 -6.96 3.63
N ILE A 145 6.60 -8.23 3.64
CA ILE A 145 6.73 -9.07 4.83
C ILE A 145 8.22 -9.28 5.15
N GLY A 146 9.02 -9.69 4.16
CA GLY A 146 10.46 -9.84 4.33
C GLY A 146 11.15 -8.52 4.69
N VAL A 147 10.77 -7.41 4.04
CA VAL A 147 11.29 -6.07 4.33
C VAL A 147 11.05 -5.69 5.80
N LEU A 148 9.84 -5.88 6.31
CA LEU A 148 9.51 -5.59 7.71
C LEU A 148 10.29 -6.49 8.67
N THR A 149 10.39 -7.79 8.39
CA THR A 149 11.15 -8.73 9.22
C THR A 149 12.60 -8.30 9.37
N TRP A 150 13.29 -8.03 8.26
CA TRP A 150 14.68 -7.61 8.32
C TRP A 150 14.87 -6.23 8.94
N ALA A 151 13.94 -5.28 8.68
CA ALA A 151 13.98 -3.98 9.33
C ALA A 151 13.87 -4.09 10.86
N VAL A 152 13.04 -5.01 11.37
CA VAL A 152 12.93 -5.30 12.80
C VAL A 152 14.21 -5.93 13.34
N VAL A 153 14.74 -6.95 12.67
CA VAL A 153 15.99 -7.63 13.07
C VAL A 153 17.15 -6.64 13.17
N PHE A 154 17.39 -5.85 12.13
CA PHE A 154 18.45 -4.83 12.13
C PHE A 154 18.17 -3.71 13.13
N GLY A 155 16.92 -3.24 13.23
CA GLY A 155 16.56 -2.16 14.16
C GLY A 155 16.82 -2.53 15.62
N LEU A 156 16.47 -3.75 16.02
CA LEU A 156 16.74 -4.28 17.36
C LEU A 156 18.23 -4.56 17.58
N ALA A 157 18.94 -5.11 16.58
CA ALA A 157 20.38 -5.34 16.68
C ALA A 157 21.16 -4.03 16.86
N LEU A 158 20.82 -3.00 16.08
CA LEU A 158 21.44 -1.67 16.15
C LEU A 158 21.12 -0.95 17.46
N LYS A 159 19.94 -1.17 18.04
CA LYS A 159 19.58 -0.61 19.35
C LYS A 159 20.60 -1.00 20.42
N ASN A 160 21.03 -2.26 20.43
CA ASN A 160 21.96 -2.82 21.42
C ASN A 160 23.43 -2.59 21.07
N ALA A 161 23.75 -2.03 19.89
CA ALA A 161 25.12 -1.82 19.42
C ALA A 161 25.71 -0.47 19.86
N SER A 162 24.89 0.41 20.47
CA SER A 162 25.31 1.72 20.97
C SER A 162 25.68 1.70 22.47
N ASP A 163 25.67 0.52 23.10
CA ASP A 163 26.30 0.23 24.39
C ASP A 163 27.65 -0.46 24.17
#